data_AF-A0A552DYX5-F1
#
_entry.id   AF-A0A552DYX5-F1
#
_cell.length_a   1.000
_cell.length_b   1.000
_cell.length_c   1.000
_cell.angle_alpha   90.00
_cell.angle_beta   90.00
_cell.angle_gamma   90.00
#
_symmetry.space_group_name_H-M   'P 1'
#
loop_
_entity.id
_entity.type
_entity.pdbx_description
1 polymer ?
#
loop_
_entity_poly.entity_id
_entity_poly.type
_entity_poly.pdbx_seq_one_letter_code
_entity_poly.pdbx_strand_id
1 'polypeptide(L)'
;MAFASHWIMLGLLLGFAVAHSGLASLRMRGEAIIGARLYRVLFALVSIPLAVILVVYFFNHRYDGLLLWQVQGVTGVKTLVWILSAISFFFLYPATFNLLEIAAIQKPQVHLYETGILRVTRHPQMVGQVIWCIAHTLWLGTSFTLLTSLGLIAHHLFAVWHGDRRLENRYGEAFLKVKERTSVIPFLAIIDGRQSLKWQEFLRPAYLGVTGFILLLWWGHPWLMQATSKIYW
;
A
#
# COMPACT_ATOMS: atom_id res chain seq x y z
N MET A 1 -29.04 -10.36 9.05
CA MET A 1 -28.06 -9.26 9.24
C MET A 1 -26.59 -9.70 9.25
N ALA A 2 -26.25 -10.99 9.07
CA ALA A 2 -24.89 -11.53 9.25
C ALA A 2 -23.79 -11.03 8.26
N PHE A 3 -24.16 -10.29 7.20
CA PHE A 3 -23.23 -9.80 6.17
C PHE A 3 -23.38 -8.30 5.88
N ALA A 4 -24.06 -7.55 6.76
CA ALA A 4 -24.22 -6.10 6.56
C ALA A 4 -22.85 -5.39 6.52
N SER A 5 -21.92 -5.79 7.37
CA SER A 5 -20.58 -5.21 7.41
C SER A 5 -19.77 -5.50 6.15
N HIS A 6 -19.96 -6.65 5.50
CA HIS A 6 -19.34 -6.97 4.21
C HIS A 6 -19.76 -6.00 3.11
N TRP A 7 -21.06 -5.71 3.02
CA TRP A 7 -21.57 -4.78 2.01
C TRP A 7 -21.13 -3.35 2.26
N ILE A 8 -21.09 -2.92 3.53
CA ILE A 8 -20.55 -1.62 3.91
C ILE A 8 -19.07 -1.53 3.55
N MET A 9 -18.26 -2.53 3.93
CA MET A 9 -16.83 -2.58 3.58
C MET A 9 -16.62 -2.55 2.06
N LEU A 10 -17.40 -3.32 1.30
CA LEU A 10 -17.33 -3.29 -0.16
C LEU A 10 -17.62 -1.88 -0.70
N GLY A 11 -18.68 -1.23 -0.21
CA GLY A 11 -19.01 0.14 -0.55
C GLY A 11 -17.89 1.14 -0.21
N LEU A 12 -17.29 1.02 0.97
CA LEU A 12 -16.15 1.83 1.40
C LEU A 12 -14.92 1.62 0.50
N LEU A 13 -14.61 0.37 0.15
CA LEU A 13 -13.49 0.04 -0.73
C LEU A 13 -13.69 0.60 -2.14
N LEU A 14 -14.89 0.47 -2.69
CA LEU A 14 -15.25 1.04 -4.00
C LEU A 14 -15.22 2.57 -3.95
N GLY A 15 -15.78 3.18 -2.91
CA GLY A 15 -15.78 4.63 -2.72
C GLY A 15 -14.36 5.19 -2.63
N PHE A 16 -13.49 4.55 -1.83
CA PHE A 16 -12.08 4.90 -1.76
C PHE A 16 -11.38 4.71 -3.11
N ALA A 17 -11.58 3.57 -3.78
CA ALA A 17 -10.96 3.30 -5.07
C ALA A 17 -11.32 4.35 -6.12
N VAL A 18 -12.59 4.74 -6.19
CA VAL A 18 -13.10 5.79 -7.09
C VAL A 18 -12.51 7.15 -6.73
N ALA A 19 -12.58 7.57 -5.47
CA ALA A 19 -12.07 8.87 -5.05
C ALA A 19 -10.55 8.96 -5.24
N HIS A 20 -9.80 7.99 -4.73
CA HIS A 20 -8.34 7.98 -4.77
C HIS A 20 -7.80 7.85 -6.19
N SER A 21 -8.30 6.88 -6.96
CA SER A 21 -7.83 6.67 -8.35
C SER A 21 -8.35 7.77 -9.28
N GLY A 22 -9.58 8.23 -9.07
CA GLY A 22 -10.17 9.35 -9.82
C GLY A 22 -9.33 10.62 -9.65
N LEU A 23 -9.05 11.03 -8.40
CA LEU A 23 -8.18 12.16 -8.14
C LEU A 23 -6.74 11.93 -8.66
N ALA A 24 -6.23 10.70 -8.65
CA ALA A 24 -4.92 10.42 -9.22
C ALA A 24 -4.91 10.61 -10.76
N SER A 25 -6.02 10.26 -11.44
CA SER A 25 -6.19 10.43 -12.89
C SER A 25 -6.33 11.90 -13.30
N LEU A 26 -7.01 12.71 -12.48
CA LEU A 26 -7.25 14.13 -12.74
C LEU A 26 -6.03 15.02 -12.45
N ARG A 27 -4.97 14.44 -11.89
CA ARG A 27 -3.80 15.16 -11.39
C ARG A 27 -3.20 16.14 -12.39
N MET A 28 -2.95 15.72 -13.63
CA MET A 28 -2.32 16.62 -14.61
C MET A 28 -3.17 17.87 -14.88
N ARG A 29 -4.50 17.70 -15.00
CA ARG A 29 -5.43 18.81 -15.22
C ARG A 29 -5.56 19.67 -13.97
N GLY A 30 -5.70 19.05 -12.79
CA GLY A 30 -5.83 19.78 -11.54
C GLY A 30 -4.57 20.58 -11.18
N GLU A 31 -3.38 19.99 -11.33
CA GLU A 31 -2.12 20.70 -11.09
C GLU A 31 -1.93 21.90 -12.02
N ALA A 32 -2.47 21.87 -13.24
CA ALA A 32 -2.42 23.00 -14.18
C ALA A 32 -3.36 24.15 -13.77
N ILE A 33 -4.45 23.88 -13.06
CA ILE A 33 -5.44 24.88 -12.66
C ILE A 33 -5.06 25.53 -11.31
N ILE A 34 -4.72 24.70 -10.32
CA ILE A 34 -4.55 25.16 -8.92
C ILE A 34 -3.11 25.00 -8.40
N GLY A 35 -2.20 24.47 -9.22
CA GLY A 35 -0.81 24.21 -8.83
C GLY A 35 -0.59 22.89 -8.09
N ALA A 36 0.63 22.35 -8.20
CA ALA A 36 0.99 21.04 -7.66
C ALA A 36 0.86 20.91 -6.13
N ARG A 37 1.15 22.00 -5.40
CA ARG A 37 1.08 22.01 -3.92
C ARG A 37 -0.36 21.91 -3.44
N LEU A 38 -1.25 22.78 -3.92
CA LEU A 38 -2.65 22.79 -3.50
C LEU A 38 -3.38 21.52 -3.94
N TYR A 39 -3.08 21.01 -5.16
CA TYR A 39 -3.62 19.74 -5.60
C TYR A 39 -3.19 18.57 -4.69
N ARG A 40 -1.93 18.52 -4.25
CA ARG A 40 -1.45 17.49 -3.31
C ARG A 40 -2.18 17.57 -1.97
N VAL A 41 -2.42 18.77 -1.43
CA VAL A 41 -3.18 18.97 -0.19
C VAL A 41 -4.61 18.47 -0.34
N LEU A 42 -5.32 18.86 -1.40
CA LEU A 42 -6.67 18.39 -1.68
C LEU A 42 -6.73 16.86 -1.82
N PHE A 43 -5.80 16.29 -2.59
CA PHE A 43 -5.69 14.84 -2.76
C PHE A 43 -5.54 14.12 -1.41
N ALA A 44 -4.69 14.64 -0.54
CA ALA A 44 -4.46 14.09 0.80
C ALA A 44 -5.67 14.25 1.72
N LEU A 45 -6.30 15.43 1.72
CA LEU A 45 -7.50 15.72 2.53
C LEU A 45 -8.71 14.87 2.14
N VAL A 46 -8.78 14.35 0.91
CA VAL A 46 -9.80 13.39 0.51
C VAL A 46 -9.35 11.95 0.82
N SER A 47 -8.14 11.59 0.41
CA SER A 47 -7.68 10.19 0.49
C SER A 47 -7.43 9.72 1.91
N ILE A 48 -6.83 10.55 2.77
CA ILE A 48 -6.45 10.16 4.14
C ILE A 48 -7.70 9.90 4.99
N PRO A 49 -8.71 10.79 5.06
CA PRO A 49 -9.92 10.50 5.83
C PRO A 49 -10.66 9.25 5.37
N LEU A 50 -10.78 9.02 4.05
CA LEU A 50 -11.41 7.80 3.52
C LEU A 50 -10.61 6.54 3.90
N ALA A 51 -9.28 6.61 3.86
CA ALA A 51 -8.43 5.52 4.33
C ALA A 51 -8.58 5.27 5.84
N VAL A 52 -8.68 6.32 6.66
CA VAL A 52 -8.91 6.22 8.11
C VAL A 52 -10.25 5.54 8.39
N ILE A 53 -11.32 5.95 7.72
CA ILE A 53 -12.66 5.33 7.85
C ILE A 53 -12.58 3.84 7.52
N LEU A 54 -11.96 3.46 6.40
CA LEU A 54 -11.75 2.07 6.01
C LEU A 54 -11.02 1.26 7.08
N VAL A 55 -9.91 1.79 7.61
CA VAL A 55 -9.09 1.11 8.61
C VAL A 55 -9.85 0.95 9.93
N VAL A 56 -10.50 2.00 10.43
CA VAL A 56 -11.31 1.94 11.66
C VAL A 56 -12.45 0.93 11.50
N TYR A 57 -13.16 0.98 10.38
CA TYR A 57 -14.25 0.05 10.09
C TYR A 57 -13.76 -1.40 10.04
N PHE A 58 -12.61 -1.63 9.37
CA PHE A 58 -11.98 -2.94 9.34
C PHE A 58 -11.66 -3.44 10.76
N PHE A 59 -11.03 -2.61 11.60
CA PHE A 59 -10.70 -3.03 12.96
C PHE A 59 -11.95 -3.44 13.74
N ASN A 60 -13.02 -2.64 13.70
CA ASN A 60 -14.24 -2.92 14.47
C ASN A 60 -14.97 -4.19 14.00
N HIS A 61 -14.89 -4.52 12.72
CA HIS A 61 -15.62 -5.64 12.11
C HIS A 61 -14.73 -6.83 11.71
N ARG A 62 -13.44 -6.83 12.06
CA ARG A 62 -12.46 -7.85 11.61
C ARG A 62 -12.87 -9.30 11.91
N TYR A 63 -13.70 -9.52 12.94
CA TYR A 63 -14.19 -10.83 13.34
C TYR A 63 -15.60 -11.17 12.84
N ASP A 64 -16.22 -10.30 12.05
CA ASP A 64 -17.58 -10.49 11.55
C ASP A 64 -17.67 -11.61 10.51
N GLY A 65 -18.89 -12.14 10.38
CA GLY A 65 -19.24 -13.19 9.43
C GLY A 65 -18.76 -14.57 9.87
N LEU A 66 -18.57 -15.46 8.89
CA LEU A 66 -18.15 -16.84 9.14
C LEU A 66 -16.66 -16.91 9.48
N LEU A 67 -16.32 -17.72 10.49
CA LEU A 67 -14.95 -18.17 10.75
C LEU A 67 -14.62 -19.31 9.76
N LEU A 68 -13.70 -19.05 8.84
CA LEU A 68 -13.28 -19.98 7.80
C LEU A 68 -12.11 -20.88 8.27
N TRP A 69 -11.21 -20.33 9.11
CA TRP A 69 -10.13 -21.10 9.74
C TRP A 69 -9.65 -20.43 11.03
N GLN A 70 -9.03 -21.22 11.91
CA GLN A 70 -8.47 -20.76 13.18
C GLN A 70 -7.09 -21.37 13.39
N VAL A 71 -6.03 -20.59 13.13
CA VAL A 71 -4.64 -21.06 13.09
C VAL A 71 -3.74 -20.39 14.14
N GLN A 72 -4.31 -19.58 15.04
CA GLN A 72 -3.52 -18.82 16.03
C GLN A 72 -2.84 -19.73 17.06
N GLY A 73 -3.36 -20.95 17.27
CA GLY A 73 -2.74 -21.98 18.13
C GLY A 73 -1.71 -22.87 17.41
N VAL A 74 -1.55 -22.75 16.10
CA VAL A 74 -0.62 -23.58 15.33
C VAL A 74 0.80 -23.02 15.45
N THR A 75 1.74 -23.88 15.86
CA THR A 75 3.15 -23.53 16.03
C THR A 75 3.73 -22.88 14.77
N GLY A 76 4.40 -21.74 14.95
CA GLY A 76 5.05 -21.01 13.85
C GLY A 76 4.17 -20.03 13.08
N VAL A 77 2.84 -20.15 13.11
CA VAL A 77 1.94 -19.26 12.32
C VAL A 77 2.05 -17.81 12.77
N LYS A 78 2.08 -17.55 14.08
CA LYS A 78 2.29 -16.20 14.63
C LYS A 78 3.59 -15.58 14.10
N THR A 79 4.69 -16.34 14.15
CA THR A 79 6.00 -15.89 13.67
C THR A 79 5.96 -15.61 12.17
N LEU A 80 5.34 -16.48 11.38
CA LEU A 80 5.17 -16.29 9.93
C LEU A 80 4.40 -15.01 9.62
N VAL A 81 3.26 -14.77 10.27
CA VAL A 81 2.43 -13.57 10.05
C VAL A 81 3.22 -12.30 10.39
N TRP A 82 4.01 -12.31 11.47
CA TRP A 82 4.86 -11.18 11.82
C TRP A 82 5.96 -10.93 10.80
N ILE A 83 6.65 -11.99 10.33
CA ILE A 83 7.69 -11.87 9.30
C ILE A 83 7.10 -11.32 8.00
N LEU A 84 5.97 -11.86 7.53
CA LEU A 84 5.28 -11.38 6.33
C LEU A 84 4.87 -9.92 6.49
N SER A 85 4.33 -9.55 7.65
CA SER A 85 3.96 -8.15 7.95
C SER A 85 5.18 -7.22 7.93
N ALA A 86 6.30 -7.62 8.53
CA ALA A 86 7.55 -6.84 8.49
C ALA A 86 8.05 -6.67 7.05
N ILE A 87 8.10 -7.74 6.25
CA ILE A 87 8.47 -7.69 4.83
C ILE A 87 7.53 -6.74 4.06
N SER A 88 6.22 -6.82 4.32
CA SER A 88 5.23 -5.96 3.66
C SER A 88 5.52 -4.46 3.84
N PHE A 89 5.93 -4.05 5.04
CA PHE A 89 6.23 -2.65 5.32
C PHE A 89 7.49 -2.13 4.61
N PHE A 90 8.51 -2.97 4.40
CA PHE A 90 9.66 -2.59 3.57
C PHE A 90 9.27 -2.31 2.11
N PHE A 91 8.22 -2.97 1.61
CA PHE A 91 7.65 -2.72 0.29
C PHE A 91 6.68 -1.52 0.23
N LEU A 92 5.97 -1.20 1.32
CA LEU A 92 4.98 -0.11 1.36
C LEU A 92 5.59 1.30 1.43
N TYR A 93 6.79 1.46 2.00
CA TYR A 93 7.37 2.79 2.27
C TYR A 93 8.46 3.34 1.32
N PRO A 94 8.60 2.95 0.03
CA PRO A 94 9.58 3.59 -0.84
C PRO A 94 9.37 5.08 -1.06
N ALA A 95 8.14 5.59 -0.87
CA ALA A 95 7.86 7.02 -0.93
C ALA A 95 8.63 7.83 0.13
N THR A 96 9.08 7.21 1.24
CA THR A 96 9.87 7.88 2.28
C THR A 96 11.30 8.18 1.86
N PHE A 97 11.76 7.69 0.70
CA PHE A 97 13.13 7.93 0.22
C PHE A 97 13.39 9.37 -0.26
N ASN A 98 12.36 10.20 -0.45
CA ASN A 98 12.48 11.62 -0.82
C ASN A 98 11.90 12.56 0.25
N LEU A 99 12.48 12.51 1.46
CA LEU A 99 12.02 13.29 2.62
C LEU A 99 11.90 14.79 2.35
N LEU A 100 12.75 15.37 1.49
CA LEU A 100 12.72 16.80 1.17
C LEU A 100 11.48 17.22 0.36
N GLU A 101 10.95 16.33 -0.49
CA GLU A 101 9.69 16.58 -1.21
C GLU A 101 8.47 16.37 -0.32
N ILE A 102 8.58 15.50 0.68
CA ILE A 102 7.54 15.30 1.70
C ILE A 102 7.47 16.52 2.61
N ALA A 103 8.62 17.03 3.05
CA ALA A 103 8.76 18.24 3.85
C ALA A 103 8.40 19.54 3.10
N ALA A 104 7.94 19.44 1.84
CA ALA A 104 7.58 20.56 0.95
C ALA A 104 8.72 21.56 0.67
N ILE A 105 9.97 21.21 1.04
CA ILE A 105 11.18 21.98 0.74
C ILE A 105 11.42 21.96 -0.77
N GLN A 106 11.33 20.78 -1.37
CA GLN A 106 11.44 20.61 -2.82
C GLN A 106 10.06 20.53 -3.48
N LYS A 107 9.99 20.97 -4.74
CA LYS A 107 8.78 20.84 -5.54
C LYS A 107 8.44 19.35 -5.69
N PRO A 108 7.20 18.95 -5.39
CA PRO A 108 6.65 17.65 -5.72
C PRO A 108 6.94 17.24 -7.17
N GLN A 109 7.68 16.15 -7.39
CA GLN A 109 7.90 15.61 -8.73
C GLN A 109 7.73 14.09 -8.77
N VAL A 110 7.34 13.59 -9.94
CA VAL A 110 7.32 12.16 -10.22
C VAL A 110 8.64 11.83 -10.90
N HIS A 111 9.35 10.86 -10.33
CA HIS A 111 10.66 10.43 -10.83
C HIS A 111 10.54 9.00 -11.35
N LEU A 112 11.20 8.72 -12.47
CA LEU A 112 11.33 7.38 -13.01
C LEU A 112 12.54 6.69 -12.37
N TYR A 113 12.34 6.20 -11.14
CA TYR A 113 13.41 5.56 -10.39
C TYR A 113 13.57 4.08 -10.77
N GLU A 114 14.82 3.67 -10.98
CA GLU A 114 15.24 2.29 -11.22
C GLU A 114 16.29 1.86 -10.15
N THR A 115 16.11 2.27 -8.89
CA THR A 115 17.08 2.03 -7.80
C THR A 115 16.40 1.51 -6.53
N GLY A 116 17.16 0.85 -5.67
CA GLY A 116 16.72 0.26 -4.42
C GLY A 116 15.62 -0.77 -4.64
N ILE A 117 14.56 -0.70 -3.84
CA ILE A 117 13.42 -1.63 -3.93
C ILE A 117 12.72 -1.57 -5.31
N LEU A 118 12.86 -0.48 -6.07
CA LEU A 118 12.30 -0.37 -7.42
C LEU A 118 13.02 -1.25 -8.45
N ARG A 119 14.25 -1.71 -8.15
CA ARG A 119 14.91 -2.78 -8.91
C ARG A 119 14.25 -4.14 -8.71
N VAL A 120 13.70 -4.38 -7.52
CA VAL A 120 13.01 -5.63 -7.18
C VAL A 120 11.65 -5.66 -7.88
N THR A 121 10.87 -4.58 -7.77
CA THR A 121 9.63 -4.39 -8.53
C THR A 121 9.34 -2.90 -8.71
N ARG A 122 8.79 -2.51 -9.87
CA ARG A 122 8.35 -1.14 -10.13
C ARG A 122 7.06 -0.76 -9.38
N HIS A 123 6.36 -1.74 -8.78
CA HIS A 123 5.15 -1.53 -7.97
C HIS A 123 5.30 -2.10 -6.55
N PRO A 124 6.24 -1.60 -5.75
CA PRO A 124 6.54 -2.15 -4.43
C PRO A 124 5.34 -2.00 -3.48
N GLN A 125 4.60 -0.89 -3.54
CA GLN A 125 3.41 -0.70 -2.69
C GLN A 125 2.34 -1.77 -2.94
N MET A 126 2.10 -2.17 -4.19
CA MET A 126 1.17 -3.26 -4.51
C MET A 126 1.65 -4.57 -3.87
N VAL A 127 2.93 -4.90 -4.02
CA VAL A 127 3.51 -6.13 -3.47
C VAL A 127 3.41 -6.15 -1.95
N GLY A 128 3.75 -5.04 -1.30
CA GLY A 128 3.60 -4.88 0.15
C GLY A 128 2.17 -5.08 0.59
N GLN A 129 1.20 -4.43 -0.07
CA GLN A 129 -0.21 -4.58 0.29
C GLN A 129 -0.70 -6.03 0.11
N VAL A 130 -0.31 -6.72 -0.96
CA VAL A 130 -0.69 -8.11 -1.20
C VAL A 130 -0.15 -9.02 -0.10
N ILE A 131 1.14 -8.88 0.27
CA ILE A 131 1.74 -9.65 1.37
C ILE A 131 1.01 -9.38 2.69
N TRP A 132 0.70 -8.11 2.98
CA TRP A 132 -0.02 -7.71 4.19
C TRP A 132 -1.41 -8.34 4.25
N CYS A 133 -2.16 -8.29 3.15
CA CYS A 133 -3.49 -8.89 3.03
C CYS A 133 -3.45 -10.41 3.23
N ILE A 134 -2.46 -11.10 2.64
CA ILE A 134 -2.26 -12.54 2.84
C ILE A 134 -2.00 -12.85 4.31
N ALA A 135 -1.08 -12.12 4.95
CA ALA A 135 -0.71 -12.34 6.35
C ALA A 135 -1.91 -12.14 7.31
N HIS A 136 -2.67 -11.07 7.13
CA HIS A 136 -3.81 -10.75 8.02
C HIS A 136 -5.02 -11.63 7.74
N THR A 137 -5.25 -12.03 6.49
CA THR A 137 -6.27 -13.03 6.15
C THR A 137 -5.96 -14.35 6.82
N LEU A 138 -4.71 -14.84 6.71
CA LEU A 138 -4.26 -16.04 7.41
C LEU A 138 -4.48 -15.93 8.93
N TRP A 139 -4.12 -14.79 9.53
CA TRP A 139 -4.23 -14.58 10.97
C TRP A 139 -5.67 -14.52 11.50
N LEU A 140 -6.58 -13.85 10.79
CA LEU A 140 -7.94 -13.59 11.26
C LEU A 140 -8.93 -14.69 10.85
N GLY A 141 -8.81 -15.19 9.61
CA GLY A 141 -9.59 -16.31 9.11
C GLY A 141 -11.10 -16.09 9.03
N THR A 142 -11.57 -14.85 8.94
CA THR A 142 -13.01 -14.55 8.80
C THR A 142 -13.38 -14.21 7.36
N SER A 143 -14.64 -14.50 6.99
CA SER A 143 -15.20 -14.14 5.68
C SER A 143 -15.15 -12.62 5.42
N PHE A 144 -15.29 -11.80 6.46
CA PHE A 144 -15.16 -10.34 6.37
C PHE A 144 -13.73 -9.92 6.00
N THR A 145 -12.73 -10.50 6.67
CA THR A 145 -11.32 -10.23 6.37
C THR A 145 -10.95 -10.71 4.97
N LEU A 146 -11.48 -11.86 4.54
CA LEU A 146 -11.26 -12.38 3.19
C LEU A 146 -11.82 -11.42 2.14
N LEU A 147 -13.06 -10.95 2.28
CA LEU A 147 -13.66 -9.96 1.36
C LEU A 147 -12.85 -8.67 1.34
N THR A 148 -12.49 -8.15 2.52
CA THR A 148 -11.69 -6.92 2.64
C THR A 148 -10.36 -7.05 1.91
N SER A 149 -9.66 -8.16 2.12
CA SER A 149 -8.36 -8.44 1.52
C SER A 149 -8.44 -8.63 0.01
N LEU A 150 -9.43 -9.37 -0.48
CA LEU A 150 -9.66 -9.51 -1.93
C LEU A 150 -9.96 -8.15 -2.58
N GLY A 151 -10.77 -7.31 -1.96
CA GLY A 151 -11.07 -5.98 -2.46
C GLY A 151 -9.85 -5.06 -2.47
N LEU A 152 -9.03 -5.07 -1.42
CA LEU A 152 -7.77 -4.31 -1.37
C LEU A 152 -6.75 -4.80 -2.40
N ILE A 153 -6.60 -6.12 -2.57
CA ILE A 153 -5.73 -6.72 -3.59
C ILE A 153 -6.22 -6.30 -4.97
N ALA A 154 -7.52 -6.42 -5.26
CA ALA A 154 -8.09 -6.01 -6.54
C ALA A 154 -7.83 -4.53 -6.83
N HIS A 155 -8.00 -3.65 -5.84
CA HIS A 155 -7.68 -2.24 -5.96
C HIS A 155 -6.20 -2.00 -6.29
N HIS A 156 -5.28 -2.70 -5.63
CA HIS A 156 -3.84 -2.52 -5.86
C HIS A 156 -3.38 -3.11 -7.20
N LEU A 157 -3.98 -4.20 -7.67
CA LEU A 157 -3.76 -4.71 -9.02
C LEU A 157 -4.28 -3.74 -10.08
N PHE A 158 -5.46 -3.15 -9.87
CA PHE A 158 -5.95 -2.07 -10.72
C PHE A 158 -5.02 -0.85 -10.69
N ALA A 159 -4.50 -0.48 -9.52
CA ALA A 159 -3.60 0.65 -9.34
C ALA A 159 -2.27 0.48 -10.10
N VAL A 160 -1.79 -0.75 -10.31
CA VAL A 160 -0.63 -1.06 -11.16
C VAL A 160 -0.89 -0.60 -12.60
N TRP A 161 -1.96 -1.09 -13.22
CA TRP A 161 -2.33 -0.70 -14.58
C TRP A 161 -2.60 0.80 -14.67
N HIS A 162 -3.40 1.33 -13.74
CA HIS A 162 -3.77 2.74 -13.73
C HIS A 162 -2.55 3.64 -13.53
N GLY A 163 -1.59 3.24 -12.69
CA GLY A 163 -0.31 3.91 -12.47
C GLY A 163 0.56 3.92 -13.71
N ASP A 164 0.82 2.75 -14.30
CA ASP A 164 1.62 2.61 -15.52
C ASP A 164 1.03 3.43 -16.67
N ARG A 165 -0.30 3.38 -16.88
CA ARG A 165 -0.98 4.19 -17.90
C ARG A 165 -0.77 5.69 -17.70
N ARG A 166 -0.83 6.19 -16.45
CA ARG A 166 -0.59 7.62 -16.18
C ARG A 166 0.86 8.03 -16.42
N LEU A 167 1.82 7.16 -16.08
CA LEU A 167 3.24 7.41 -16.32
C LEU A 167 3.56 7.39 -17.82
N GLU A 168 2.98 6.44 -18.55
CA GLU A 168 3.11 6.33 -20.00
C GLU A 168 2.55 7.58 -20.70
N ASN A 169 1.34 8.02 -20.33
CA ASN A 169 0.75 9.25 -20.88
C ASN A 169 1.58 10.52 -20.58
N ARG A 170 2.31 10.54 -19.45
CA ARG A 170 3.08 11.71 -19.01
C ARG A 170 4.50 11.74 -19.57
N TYR A 171 5.15 10.59 -19.72
CA TYR A 171 6.57 10.48 -20.04
C TYR A 171 6.87 9.73 -21.34
N GLY A 172 5.86 9.14 -21.99
CA GLY A 172 5.98 8.46 -23.28
C GLY A 172 7.10 7.42 -23.30
N GLU A 173 7.98 7.53 -24.28
CA GLU A 173 9.12 6.62 -24.48
C GLU A 173 10.03 6.48 -23.26
N ALA A 174 10.20 7.55 -22.46
CA ALA A 174 11.05 7.48 -21.28
C ALA A 174 10.51 6.46 -20.26
N PHE A 175 9.19 6.36 -20.11
CA PHE A 175 8.59 5.36 -19.24
C PHE A 175 8.57 3.97 -19.86
N LEU A 176 8.42 3.85 -21.19
CA LEU A 176 8.51 2.57 -21.88
C LEU A 176 9.88 1.91 -21.66
N LYS A 177 10.97 2.69 -21.74
CA LYS A 177 12.33 2.21 -21.41
C LYS A 177 12.45 1.73 -19.96
N VAL A 178 11.77 2.38 -19.01
CA VAL A 178 11.72 1.91 -17.62
C VAL A 178 10.95 0.59 -17.51
N LYS A 179 9.82 0.43 -18.22
CA LYS A 179 9.06 -0.84 -18.24
C LYS A 179 9.88 -1.98 -18.82
N GLU A 180 10.65 -1.73 -19.88
CA GLU A 180 11.57 -2.71 -20.49
C GLU A 180 12.63 -3.17 -19.49
N ARG A 181 13.15 -2.27 -18.66
CA ARG A 181 14.19 -2.60 -17.69
C ARG A 181 13.66 -3.16 -16.38
N THR A 182 12.39 -2.96 -16.03
CA THR A 182 11.84 -3.32 -14.70
C THR A 182 10.68 -4.33 -14.80
N SER A 183 10.17 -4.80 -13.66
CA SER A 183 9.07 -5.76 -13.58
C SER A 183 8.03 -5.36 -12.53
N VAL A 184 6.76 -5.74 -12.74
CA VAL A 184 5.73 -5.73 -11.68
C VAL A 184 5.95 -6.90 -10.72
N ILE A 185 6.29 -8.07 -11.26
CA ILE A 185 6.58 -9.28 -10.48
C ILE A 185 7.94 -9.08 -9.78
N PRO A 186 8.01 -9.19 -8.44
CA PRO A 186 9.26 -9.09 -7.70
C PRO A 186 10.37 -9.98 -8.27
N PHE A 187 11.59 -9.43 -8.35
CA PHE A 187 12.82 -10.08 -8.80
C PHE A 187 12.86 -10.54 -10.26
N LEU A 188 11.75 -10.59 -10.98
CA LEU A 188 11.72 -11.11 -12.36
C LEU A 188 12.69 -10.35 -13.28
N ALA A 189 12.74 -9.02 -13.23
CA ALA A 189 13.68 -8.25 -14.05
C ALA A 189 15.16 -8.52 -13.69
N ILE A 190 15.44 -8.93 -12.45
CA ILE A 190 16.80 -9.30 -12.02
C ILE A 190 17.15 -10.69 -12.55
N ILE A 191 16.21 -11.63 -12.46
CA ILE A 191 16.35 -13.00 -12.99
C ILE A 191 16.54 -12.96 -14.51
N ASP A 192 15.80 -12.11 -15.22
CA ASP A 192 15.91 -11.91 -16.67
C ASP A 192 17.20 -11.18 -17.09
N GLY A 193 18.01 -10.68 -16.14
CA GLY A 193 19.22 -9.88 -16.42
C GLY A 193 18.95 -8.43 -16.88
N ARG A 194 17.68 -7.97 -16.85
CA ARG A 194 17.28 -6.59 -17.19
C ARG A 194 17.62 -5.59 -16.08
N GLN A 195 17.75 -6.08 -14.85
CA GLN A 195 18.24 -5.36 -13.66
C GLN A 195 19.37 -6.13 -12.98
N SER A 196 20.17 -5.41 -12.21
CA SER A 196 21.13 -5.99 -11.27
C SER A 196 20.85 -5.51 -9.85
N LEU A 197 20.95 -6.41 -8.88
CA LEU A 197 20.77 -6.04 -7.48
C LEU A 197 22.01 -5.31 -6.98
N LYS A 198 21.86 -4.04 -6.59
CA LYS A 198 22.93 -3.22 -6.01
C LYS A 198 22.69 -3.04 -4.52
N TRP A 199 23.30 -3.90 -3.71
CA TRP A 199 23.10 -3.94 -2.25
C TRP A 199 23.37 -2.60 -1.55
N GLN A 200 24.32 -1.81 -2.06
CA GLN A 200 24.65 -0.50 -1.51
C GLN A 200 23.46 0.47 -1.57
N GLU A 201 22.52 0.30 -2.51
CA GLU A 201 21.32 1.15 -2.61
C GLU A 201 20.34 0.95 -1.44
N PHE A 202 20.50 -0.12 -0.66
CA PHE A 202 19.73 -0.41 0.54
C PHE A 202 20.38 0.15 1.83
N LEU A 203 21.61 0.66 1.75
CA LEU A 203 22.28 1.35 2.87
C LEU A 203 21.81 2.81 2.96
N ARG A 204 20.51 3.02 3.21
CA ARG A 204 19.90 4.35 3.34
C ARG A 204 19.29 4.54 4.73
N PRO A 205 19.43 5.72 5.37
CA PRO A 205 18.83 6.01 6.67
C PRO A 205 17.31 5.77 6.73
N ALA A 206 16.61 5.92 5.60
CA ALA A 206 15.19 5.63 5.50
C ALA A 206 14.84 4.18 5.87
N TYR A 207 15.70 3.19 5.58
CA TYR A 207 15.44 1.80 6.01
C TYR A 207 15.54 1.63 7.53
N LEU A 208 16.38 2.43 8.21
CA LEU A 208 16.39 2.48 9.68
C LEU A 208 15.07 3.07 10.20
N GLY A 209 14.56 4.12 9.55
CA GLY A 209 13.24 4.69 9.86
C GLY A 209 12.11 3.69 9.68
N VAL A 210 12.10 2.95 8.56
CA VAL A 210 11.12 1.88 8.31
C VAL A 210 11.25 0.76 9.36
N THR A 211 12.48 0.38 9.72
CA THR A 211 12.72 -0.64 10.76
C THR A 211 12.21 -0.17 12.12
N GLY A 212 12.51 1.07 12.51
CA GLY A 212 11.99 1.67 13.73
C GLY A 212 10.46 1.72 13.74
N PHE A 213 9.85 2.09 12.62
CA PHE A 213 8.38 2.07 12.46
C PHE A 213 7.80 0.67 12.63
N ILE A 214 8.42 -0.36 12.03
CA ILE A 214 7.99 -1.76 12.19
C ILE A 214 8.06 -2.18 13.66
N LEU A 215 9.15 -1.84 14.36
CA LEU A 215 9.33 -2.17 15.78
C LEU A 215 8.32 -1.44 16.68
N LEU A 216 8.07 -0.16 16.41
CA LEU A 216 7.07 0.64 17.12
C LEU A 216 5.66 0.14 16.87
N LEU A 217 5.33 -0.22 15.63
CA LEU A 217 4.04 -0.85 15.32
C LEU A 217 3.91 -2.19 16.00
N TRP A 218 4.95 -3.04 15.98
CA TRP A 218 4.94 -4.33 16.67
C TRP A 218 4.64 -4.17 18.17
N TRP A 219 5.31 -3.22 18.81
CA TRP A 219 5.12 -2.91 20.22
C TRP A 219 3.75 -2.27 20.52
N GLY A 220 3.33 -1.31 19.70
CA GLY A 220 2.08 -0.55 19.86
C GLY A 220 0.84 -1.25 19.29
N HIS A 221 0.98 -2.36 18.57
CA HIS A 221 -0.12 -3.08 17.93
C HIS A 221 -1.27 -3.40 18.91
N PRO A 222 -1.03 -3.87 20.15
CA PRO A 222 -2.11 -4.10 21.12
C PRO A 222 -2.90 -2.82 21.46
N TRP A 223 -2.24 -1.67 21.54
CA TRP A 223 -2.88 -0.39 21.83
C TRP A 223 -3.67 0.14 20.64
N LEU A 224 -3.17 -0.06 19.42
CA LEU A 224 -3.90 0.28 18.20
C LEU A 224 -5.26 -0.44 18.17
N MET A 225 -5.28 -1.74 18.52
CA MET A 225 -6.51 -2.52 18.61
C MET A 225 -7.47 -2.00 19.69
N GLN A 226 -6.96 -1.54 20.83
CA GLN A 226 -7.78 -1.00 21.92
C GLN A 226 -8.30 0.42 21.63
N ALA A 227 -7.51 1.26 20.98
CA ALA A 227 -7.89 2.63 20.66
C ALA A 227 -8.98 2.65 19.59
N THR A 228 -8.84 1.82 18.56
CA THR A 228 -9.83 1.70 17.48
C THR A 228 -11.16 1.14 17.97
N SER A 229 -11.16 0.20 18.92
CA SER A 229 -12.40 -0.36 19.47
C SER A 229 -13.21 0.61 20.33
N LYS A 230 -12.66 1.77 20.71
CA LYS A 230 -13.38 2.83 21.44
C LYS A 230 -14.09 3.84 20.52
N ILE A 231 -13.87 3.73 19.23
CA ILE A 231 -14.44 4.60 18.22
C ILE A 231 -15.74 3.92 17.75
N TYR A 232 -16.89 4.38 18.27
CA TYR A 232 -18.22 3.82 18.01
C TYR A 232 -18.75 4.25 16.63
N TRP A 233 -18.88 3.30 15.69
CA TRP A 233 -19.47 3.45 14.36
C TRP A 233 -20.18 2.16 13.99
#